data_AF-Q8DG35-F1
#
_entry.id   AF-Q8DG35-F1
#
_cell.length_a   1.000
_cell.length_b   1.000
_cell.length_c   1.000
_cell.angle_alpha   90.00
_cell.angle_beta   90.00
_cell.angle_gamma   90.00
#
_symmetry.space_group_name_H-M   'P 1'
#
loop_
_entity.id
_entity.type
_entity.pdbx_description
1 polymer ?
#
loop_
_entity_poly.entity_id
_entity_poly.type
_entity_poly.pdbx_seq_one_letter_code
_entity_poly.pdbx_strand_id
1 'polypeptide(L)'
;MLQTTLKYRNRCNICVREYKCCIGSFMSRFGLSNMALTHYLTSIIHSFTSLAHQMLKRTNQDLPTPVKYYNPEIAKEYKKIEAAAEQKLLSMLPEEFQEDFRPFVISQQTSEEEAQIVKQADSICAYLKCLEELSAGNHEFALAKKRLDITLAERKTPEMDYFLNTFAPSFELSLDEIS
;
A
#
# COMPACT_ATOMS: atom_id res chain seq x y z
N MET A 1 -0.89 21.63 -11.30
CA MET A 1 -1.48 20.32 -10.93
C MET A 1 -1.06 19.23 -11.91
N LEU A 2 -1.39 19.36 -13.21
CA LEU A 2 -1.02 18.39 -14.25
C LEU A 2 0.46 18.00 -14.28
N GLN A 3 1.39 18.98 -14.22
CA GLN A 3 2.84 18.68 -14.20
C GLN A 3 3.28 17.86 -12.97
N THR A 4 2.64 18.04 -11.81
CA THR A 4 2.92 17.26 -10.61
C THR A 4 2.43 15.83 -10.80
N THR A 5 1.24 15.65 -11.36
CA THR A 5 0.64 14.35 -11.63
C THR A 5 1.39 13.55 -12.71
N LEU A 6 1.82 14.24 -13.77
CA LEU A 6 2.74 13.74 -14.80
C LEU A 6 4.08 13.28 -14.21
N LYS A 7 4.66 14.09 -13.32
CA LYS A 7 5.91 13.75 -12.62
C LYS A 7 5.72 12.54 -11.71
N TYR A 8 4.53 12.34 -11.15
CA TYR A 8 4.17 11.15 -10.40
C TYR A 8 4.06 9.94 -11.33
N ARG A 9 3.29 10.00 -12.43
CA ARG A 9 3.13 8.89 -13.39
C ARG A 9 4.44 8.45 -14.06
N ASN A 10 5.27 9.40 -14.50
CA ASN A 10 6.57 9.10 -15.15
C ASN A 10 7.61 8.54 -14.18
N ARG A 11 7.48 8.78 -12.88
CA ARG A 11 8.25 8.07 -11.85
C ARG A 11 7.65 6.69 -11.56
N CYS A 12 6.32 6.62 -11.57
CA CYS A 12 5.52 5.46 -11.18
C CYS A 12 5.40 4.31 -12.20
N ASN A 13 6.02 4.39 -13.38
CA ASN A 13 6.19 3.21 -14.26
C ASN A 13 7.05 2.09 -13.64
N ILE A 14 7.50 2.28 -12.40
CA ILE A 14 8.35 1.37 -11.64
C ILE A 14 7.52 0.70 -10.55
N CYS A 15 7.00 -0.50 -10.83
CA CYS A 15 6.59 -1.51 -9.84
C CYS A 15 5.47 -1.10 -8.85
N VAL A 16 4.51 -2.00 -8.56
CA VAL A 16 3.54 -1.87 -7.43
C VAL A 16 4.22 -1.46 -6.10
N ARG A 17 5.52 -1.75 -5.98
CA ARG A 17 6.42 -1.33 -4.89
C ARG A 17 6.50 0.20 -4.69
N GLU A 18 6.57 1.01 -5.74
CA GLU A 18 6.70 2.48 -5.58
C GLU A 18 5.36 3.15 -5.28
N TYR A 19 4.27 2.68 -5.91
CA TYR A 19 2.93 3.22 -5.66
C TYR A 19 2.55 3.17 -4.19
N LYS A 20 2.76 2.02 -3.55
CA LYS A 20 2.35 1.83 -2.16
C LYS A 20 3.15 2.69 -1.18
N CYS A 21 4.43 2.91 -1.48
CA CYS A 21 5.31 3.82 -0.75
C CYS A 21 4.83 5.28 -0.87
N CYS A 22 4.55 5.74 -2.09
CA CYS A 22 4.08 7.09 -2.36
C CYS A 22 2.70 7.37 -1.76
N ILE A 23 1.76 6.41 -1.86
CA ILE A 23 0.42 6.54 -1.31
C ILE A 23 0.48 6.58 0.21
N GLY A 24 1.19 5.64 0.86
CA GLY A 24 1.34 5.65 2.32
C GLY A 24 1.92 6.96 2.85
N SER A 25 2.92 7.51 2.16
CA SER A 25 3.49 8.83 2.47
C SER A 25 2.48 9.97 2.27
N PHE A 26 1.65 9.91 1.22
CA PHE A 26 0.59 10.89 0.98
C PHE A 26 -0.47 10.86 2.07
N MET A 27 -1.01 9.67 2.39
CA MET A 27 -2.07 9.51 3.39
C MET A 27 -1.62 9.99 4.76
N SER A 28 -0.38 9.65 5.14
CA SER A 28 0.20 10.10 6.41
C SER A 28 0.36 11.62 6.47
N ARG A 29 0.74 12.26 5.37
CA ARG A 29 0.96 13.71 5.32
C ARG A 29 -0.33 14.51 5.43
N PHE A 30 -1.45 13.95 4.97
CA PHE A 30 -2.77 14.57 5.11
C PHE A 30 -3.46 14.20 6.44
N GLY A 31 -3.24 13.00 6.96
CA GLY A 31 -3.83 12.55 8.24
C GLY A 31 -3.14 13.12 9.49
N LEU A 32 -1.83 13.33 9.45
CA LEU A 32 -1.07 13.88 10.59
C LEU A 32 -0.89 15.39 10.44
N SER A 33 -1.85 16.14 10.93
CA SER A 33 -1.66 17.58 11.16
C SER A 33 -0.48 17.80 12.12
N ASN A 34 0.49 18.62 11.71
CA ASN A 34 1.63 19.17 12.47
C ASN A 34 2.99 18.43 12.47
N MET A 35 4.01 19.24 12.12
CA MET A 35 5.47 19.09 12.32
C MET A 35 6.29 18.43 11.19
N ALA A 36 7.06 19.24 10.45
CA ALA A 36 7.81 18.81 9.26
C ALA A 36 8.87 17.71 9.53
N LEU A 37 9.42 17.65 10.74
CA LEU A 37 10.41 16.64 11.14
C LEU A 37 9.77 15.29 11.50
N THR A 38 8.64 15.30 12.21
CA THR A 38 7.87 14.06 12.44
C THR A 38 7.36 13.53 11.11
N HIS A 39 6.91 14.41 10.22
CA HIS A 39 6.40 14.04 8.88
C HIS A 39 7.43 13.31 8.01
N TYR A 40 8.70 13.75 8.04
CA TYR A 40 9.75 13.09 7.25
C TYR A 40 10.09 11.70 7.80
N LEU A 41 10.26 11.59 9.12
CA LEU A 41 10.48 10.31 9.78
C LEU A 41 9.30 9.36 9.55
N THR A 42 8.07 9.84 9.75
CA THR A 42 6.85 9.08 9.50
C THR A 42 6.72 8.65 8.04
N SER A 43 7.10 9.48 7.06
CA SER A 43 7.10 9.10 5.65
C SER A 43 8.10 7.99 5.33
N ILE A 44 9.33 8.06 5.88
CA ILE A 44 10.34 7.00 5.74
C ILE A 44 9.85 5.71 6.38
N ILE A 45 9.31 5.82 7.59
CA ILE A 45 8.75 4.72 8.37
C ILE A 45 7.65 4.01 7.58
N HIS A 46 6.65 4.73 7.05
CA HIS A 46 5.57 4.12 6.27
C HIS A 46 6.05 3.53 4.94
N SER A 47 7.04 4.16 4.33
CA SER A 47 7.70 3.62 3.13
C SER A 47 8.36 2.29 3.45
N PHE A 48 8.99 2.20 4.62
CA PHE A 48 9.61 0.99 5.12
C PHE A 48 8.58 -0.07 5.54
N THR A 49 7.52 0.26 6.28
CA THR A 49 6.45 -0.69 6.65
C THR A 49 5.81 -1.29 5.39
N SER A 50 5.50 -0.43 4.42
CA SER A 50 4.97 -0.83 3.12
C SER A 50 5.94 -1.77 2.39
N LEU A 51 7.23 -1.42 2.37
CA LEU A 51 8.26 -2.25 1.76
C LEU A 51 8.43 -3.60 2.46
N ALA A 52 8.51 -3.58 3.79
CA ALA A 52 8.62 -4.76 4.64
C ALA A 52 7.44 -5.69 4.40
N HIS A 53 6.22 -5.16 4.40
CA HIS A 53 5.01 -5.89 4.05
C HIS A 53 5.06 -6.54 2.66
N GLN A 54 5.56 -5.81 1.65
CA GLN A 54 5.73 -6.36 0.31
C GLN A 54 6.81 -7.45 0.26
N MET A 55 7.88 -7.32 1.02
CA MET A 55 8.93 -8.36 1.13
C MET A 55 8.39 -9.61 1.82
N LEU A 56 7.61 -9.46 2.89
CA LEU A 56 6.93 -10.57 3.58
C LEU A 56 5.99 -11.31 2.63
N LYS A 57 5.17 -10.58 1.87
CA LYS A 57 4.29 -11.15 0.83
C LYS A 57 5.07 -11.94 -0.24
N ARG A 58 6.24 -11.45 -0.65
CA ARG A 58 7.09 -12.17 -1.62
C ARG A 58 7.68 -13.45 -1.05
N THR A 59 8.17 -13.41 0.19
CA THR A 59 8.77 -14.57 0.86
C THR A 59 7.74 -15.68 1.08
N ASN A 60 6.52 -15.32 1.47
CA ASN A 60 5.51 -16.28 1.90
C ASN A 60 4.60 -16.84 0.80
N GLN A 61 4.84 -16.53 -0.48
CA GLN A 61 3.93 -16.80 -1.61
C GLN A 61 2.49 -16.38 -1.31
N ASP A 62 2.08 -15.21 -1.80
CA ASP A 62 0.80 -14.59 -1.44
C ASP A 62 -0.40 -15.53 -1.71
N LEU A 63 -1.06 -15.97 -0.64
CA LEU A 63 -2.33 -16.69 -0.76
C LEU A 63 -3.45 -15.69 -1.10
N PRO A 64 -4.42 -16.04 -1.95
CA PRO A 64 -5.58 -15.19 -2.17
C PRO A 64 -6.31 -14.94 -0.84
N THR A 65 -6.81 -13.72 -0.61
CA THR A 65 -7.60 -13.36 0.59
C THR A 65 -8.70 -14.38 0.94
N PRO A 66 -9.48 -14.92 -0.03
CA PRO A 66 -10.48 -15.95 0.28
C PRO A 66 -9.92 -17.25 0.86
N VAL A 67 -8.67 -17.60 0.51
CA VAL A 67 -8.00 -18.80 1.02
C VAL A 67 -7.44 -18.54 2.42
N LYS A 68 -6.81 -17.37 2.65
CA LYS A 68 -6.27 -16.98 3.96
C LYS A 68 -7.32 -17.00 5.08
N TYR A 69 -8.56 -16.64 4.74
CA TYR A 69 -9.66 -16.53 5.70
C TYR A 69 -10.75 -17.59 5.50
N TYR A 70 -10.43 -18.71 4.82
CA TYR A 70 -11.40 -19.79 4.55
C TYR A 70 -11.99 -20.38 5.83
N ASN A 71 -11.14 -20.66 6.82
CA ASN A 71 -11.55 -21.11 8.15
C ASN A 71 -10.62 -20.50 9.23
N PRO A 72 -11.05 -20.45 10.50
CA PRO A 72 -10.25 -19.84 11.56
C PRO A 72 -8.93 -20.57 11.84
N GLU A 73 -8.85 -21.87 11.54
CA GLU A 73 -7.63 -22.67 11.73
C GLU A 73 -6.55 -22.30 10.73
N ILE A 74 -6.87 -22.21 9.44
CA ILE A 74 -5.96 -21.75 8.37
C ILE A 74 -5.53 -20.33 8.65
N ALA A 75 -6.47 -19.44 9.03
CA ALA A 75 -6.13 -18.06 9.37
C ALA A 75 -5.13 -17.99 10.53
N LYS A 76 -5.28 -18.84 11.55
CA LYS A 76 -4.35 -18.91 12.69
C LYS A 76 -2.98 -19.44 12.29
N GLU A 77 -2.92 -20.50 11.50
CA GLU A 77 -1.64 -21.05 11.02
C GLU A 77 -0.94 -20.08 10.07
N TYR A 78 -1.69 -19.40 9.20
CA TYR A 78 -1.13 -18.39 8.31
C TYR A 78 -0.52 -17.21 9.09
N LYS A 79 -1.20 -16.74 10.15
CA LYS A 79 -0.65 -15.70 11.04
C LYS A 79 0.67 -16.12 11.71
N LYS A 80 0.87 -17.41 12.02
CA LYS A 80 2.15 -17.89 12.55
C LYS A 80 3.26 -17.81 11.50
N ILE A 81 2.93 -18.13 10.24
CA ILE A 81 3.87 -18.03 9.12
C ILE A 81 4.24 -16.56 8.88
N GLU A 82 3.27 -15.65 8.90
CA GLU A 82 3.52 -14.21 8.81
C GLU A 82 4.42 -13.74 9.95
N ALA A 83 4.12 -14.09 11.21
CA ALA A 83 4.94 -13.72 12.37
C ALA A 83 6.38 -14.27 12.26
N ALA A 84 6.57 -15.50 11.79
CA ALA A 84 7.91 -16.06 11.58
C ALA A 84 8.68 -15.30 10.49
N ALA A 85 8.00 -14.90 9.41
CA ALA A 85 8.60 -14.10 8.34
C ALA A 85 8.94 -12.68 8.80
N GLU A 86 8.09 -12.05 9.63
CA GLU A 86 8.34 -10.75 10.25
C GLU A 86 9.61 -10.79 11.11
N GLN A 87 9.73 -11.80 11.98
CA GLN A 87 10.94 -11.99 12.79
C GLN A 87 12.17 -12.25 11.92
N LYS A 88 12.01 -13.02 10.83
CA LYS A 88 13.11 -13.27 9.90
C LYS A 88 13.56 -11.98 9.21
N LEU A 89 12.62 -11.15 8.77
CA LEU A 89 12.91 -9.87 8.13
C LEU A 89 13.59 -8.91 9.11
N LEU A 90 13.14 -8.88 10.38
CA LEU A 90 13.78 -8.10 11.43
C LEU A 90 15.24 -8.55 11.65
N SER A 91 15.48 -9.86 11.70
CA SER A 91 16.82 -10.44 11.87
C SER A 91 17.78 -10.19 10.69
N MET A 92 17.26 -9.76 9.53
CA MET A 92 18.09 -9.37 8.38
C MET A 92 18.62 -7.93 8.49
N LEU A 93 18.07 -7.11 9.40
CA LEU A 93 18.58 -5.77 9.66
C LEU A 93 19.82 -5.84 10.58
N PRO A 94 20.78 -4.91 10.42
CA PRO A 94 21.86 -4.71 11.40
C PRO A 94 21.28 -4.53 12.81
N GLU A 95 21.96 -5.07 13.82
CA GLU A 95 21.49 -5.12 15.22
C GLU A 95 21.10 -3.73 15.76
N GLU A 96 21.87 -2.71 15.41
CA GLU A 96 21.64 -1.29 15.75
C GLU A 96 20.29 -0.73 15.25
N PHE A 97 19.70 -1.34 14.21
CA PHE A 97 18.43 -0.93 13.63
C PHE A 97 17.25 -1.83 14.03
N GLN A 98 17.49 -2.99 14.63
CA GLN A 98 16.39 -3.95 14.86
C GLN A 98 15.33 -3.36 15.81
N GLU A 99 15.73 -2.70 16.89
CA GLU A 99 14.78 -2.12 17.84
C GLU A 99 13.99 -0.94 17.25
N ASP A 100 14.66 -0.08 16.47
CA ASP A 100 14.02 1.07 15.81
C ASP A 100 12.99 0.63 14.76
N PHE A 101 13.26 -0.48 14.05
CA PHE A 101 12.37 -0.97 13.00
C PHE A 101 11.34 -2.00 13.46
N ARG A 102 11.50 -2.56 14.67
CA ARG A 102 10.57 -3.55 15.24
C ARG A 102 9.09 -3.14 15.18
N PRO A 103 8.66 -1.94 15.60
CA PRO A 103 7.25 -1.54 15.56
C PRO A 103 6.66 -1.47 14.14
N PHE A 104 7.54 -1.36 13.14
CA PHE A 104 7.19 -1.19 11.73
C PHE A 104 7.22 -2.50 10.93
N VAL A 105 8.01 -3.48 11.40
CA VAL A 105 8.07 -4.83 10.79
C VAL A 105 7.08 -5.78 11.46
N ILE A 106 6.95 -5.71 12.79
CA ILE A 106 6.13 -6.63 13.56
C ILE A 106 4.70 -6.09 13.62
N SER A 107 3.78 -6.78 12.95
CA SER A 107 2.38 -6.34 12.82
C SER A 107 1.66 -6.17 14.16
N GLN A 108 2.08 -6.89 15.20
CA GLN A 108 1.53 -6.79 16.56
C GLN A 108 1.92 -5.50 17.29
N GLN A 109 2.95 -4.80 16.83
CA GLN A 109 3.47 -3.58 17.46
C GLN A 109 3.14 -2.31 16.66
N THR A 110 2.63 -2.45 15.44
CA THR A 110 2.14 -1.34 14.62
C THR A 110 0.88 -0.77 15.24
N SER A 111 0.75 0.56 15.29
CA SER A 111 -0.47 1.20 15.79
C SER A 111 -1.66 0.88 14.87
N GLU A 112 -2.88 0.86 15.42
CA GLU A 112 -4.09 0.62 14.62
C GLU A 112 -4.23 1.68 13.51
N GLU A 113 -3.89 2.93 13.80
CA GLU A 113 -3.92 4.03 12.82
C GLU A 113 -2.98 3.77 11.63
N GLU A 114 -1.73 3.40 11.89
CA GLU A 114 -0.75 3.07 10.84
C GLU A 114 -1.18 1.83 10.05
N ALA A 115 -1.72 0.81 10.73
CA ALA A 115 -2.23 -0.38 10.08
C ALA A 115 -3.41 -0.06 9.15
N GLN A 116 -4.31 0.86 9.53
CA GLN A 116 -5.40 1.34 8.69
C GLN A 116 -4.88 2.12 7.47
N ILE A 117 -3.89 3.01 7.67
CA ILE A 117 -3.24 3.74 6.56
C ILE A 117 -2.63 2.77 5.56
N VAL A 118 -1.90 1.75 6.02
CA VAL A 118 -1.26 0.75 5.14
C VAL A 118 -2.32 -0.07 4.38
N LYS A 119 -3.42 -0.46 5.04
CA LYS A 119 -4.55 -1.17 4.38
C LYS A 119 -5.24 -0.30 3.33
N GLN A 120 -5.41 0.99 3.63
CA GLN A 120 -6.02 1.94 2.71
C GLN A 120 -5.11 2.17 1.49
N ALA A 121 -3.81 2.36 1.71
CA ALA A 121 -2.82 2.45 0.65
C ALA A 121 -2.79 1.19 -0.23
N ASP A 122 -2.85 -0.02 0.36
CA ASP A 122 -2.92 -1.29 -0.38
C ASP A 122 -4.18 -1.35 -1.27
N SER A 123 -5.32 -0.88 -0.77
CA SER A 123 -6.59 -0.84 -1.51
C SER A 123 -6.54 0.16 -2.67
N ILE A 124 -5.96 1.34 -2.46
CA ILE A 124 -5.76 2.35 -3.52
C ILE A 124 -4.79 1.81 -4.59
N CYS A 125 -3.67 1.18 -4.21
CA CYS A 125 -2.76 0.57 -5.17
C CYS A 125 -3.44 -0.49 -6.04
N ALA A 126 -4.23 -1.37 -5.43
CA ALA A 126 -4.98 -2.38 -6.16
C ALA A 126 -5.98 -1.73 -7.14
N TYR A 127 -6.63 -0.64 -6.74
CA TYR A 127 -7.56 0.11 -7.58
C TYR A 127 -6.86 0.78 -8.77
N LEU A 128 -5.78 1.52 -8.52
CA LEU A 128 -4.99 2.14 -9.59
C LEU A 128 -4.46 1.11 -10.57
N LYS A 129 -4.02 -0.05 -10.07
CA LYS A 129 -3.58 -1.14 -10.94
C LYS A 129 -4.71 -1.64 -11.85
N CYS A 130 -5.94 -1.73 -11.35
CA CYS A 130 -7.09 -2.07 -12.18
C CYS A 130 -7.36 -1.00 -13.25
N LEU A 131 -7.21 0.29 -12.93
CA LEU A 131 -7.39 1.37 -13.91
C LEU A 131 -6.34 1.29 -15.03
N GLU A 132 -5.07 1.08 -14.69
CA GLU A 132 -3.98 0.90 -15.67
C GLU A 132 -4.26 -0.27 -16.61
N GLU A 133 -4.63 -1.43 -16.06
CA GLU A 133 -4.91 -2.63 -16.84
C GLU A 133 -6.13 -2.44 -17.75
N LEU A 134 -7.19 -1.79 -17.26
CA LEU A 134 -8.37 -1.47 -18.08
C LEU A 134 -8.04 -0.46 -19.19
N SER A 135 -7.23 0.56 -18.91
CA SER A 135 -6.73 1.53 -19.92
C SER A 135 -5.85 0.84 -20.97
N ALA A 136 -5.08 -0.18 -20.58
CA ALA A 136 -4.32 -1.05 -21.49
C ALA A 136 -5.18 -2.07 -22.27
N GLY A 137 -6.50 -2.09 -22.07
CA GLY A 137 -7.44 -2.99 -22.76
C GLY A 137 -7.63 -4.36 -22.09
N ASN A 138 -7.08 -4.58 -20.89
CA ASN A 138 -7.23 -5.83 -20.15
C ASN A 138 -8.52 -5.85 -19.32
N HIS A 139 -9.59 -6.39 -19.92
CA HIS A 139 -10.91 -6.45 -19.30
C HIS A 139 -11.06 -7.49 -18.18
N GLU A 140 -10.07 -8.35 -17.93
CA GLU A 140 -10.10 -9.30 -16.80
C GLU A 140 -10.18 -8.57 -15.44
N PHE A 141 -9.65 -7.35 -15.39
CA PHE A 141 -9.64 -6.50 -14.20
C PHE A 141 -10.98 -5.81 -13.91
N ALA A 142 -11.98 -5.89 -14.80
CA ALA A 142 -13.28 -5.22 -14.61
C ALA A 142 -14.01 -5.72 -13.36
N LEU A 143 -13.98 -7.03 -13.09
CA LEU A 143 -14.61 -7.61 -11.89
C LEU A 143 -13.84 -7.24 -10.62
N ALA A 144 -12.51 -7.22 -10.68
CA ALA A 144 -11.67 -6.80 -9.56
C ALA A 144 -11.89 -5.32 -9.21
N LYS A 145 -11.97 -4.45 -10.21
CA LYS A 145 -12.31 -3.04 -10.04
C LYS A 145 -13.65 -2.87 -9.34
N LYS A 146 -14.71 -3.57 -9.79
CA LYS A 146 -16.04 -3.49 -9.17
C LYS A 146 -16.04 -3.87 -7.68
N ARG A 147 -15.26 -4.89 -7.30
CA ARG A 147 -15.10 -5.29 -5.89
C ARG A 147 -14.33 -4.23 -5.09
N LEU A 148 -13.31 -3.64 -5.69
CA LEU A 148 -12.52 -2.57 -5.08
C LEU A 148 -13.33 -1.28 -4.95
N ASP A 149 -14.21 -0.94 -5.89
CA ASP A 149 -15.11 0.22 -5.78
C ASP A 149 -15.96 0.13 -4.50
N ILE A 150 -16.51 -1.06 -4.20
CA ILE A 150 -17.25 -1.33 -2.95
C ILE A 150 -16.34 -1.19 -1.73
N THR A 151 -15.16 -1.82 -1.77
CA THR A 151 -14.20 -1.80 -0.66
C THR A 151 -13.71 -0.38 -0.34
N LEU A 152 -13.46 0.44 -1.36
CA LEU A 152 -13.07 1.84 -1.20
C LEU A 152 -14.23 2.66 -0.61
N ALA A 153 -15.46 2.46 -1.10
CA ALA A 153 -16.63 3.15 -0.56
C ALA A 153 -16.87 2.84 0.93
N GLU A 154 -16.64 1.59 1.36
CA GLU A 154 -16.76 1.17 2.77
C GLU A 154 -15.65 1.75 3.67
N ARG A 155 -14.45 1.98 3.13
CA ARG A 155 -13.26 2.47 3.87
C ARG A 155 -12.95 3.94 3.59
N LYS A 156 -13.97 4.70 3.25
CA LYS A 156 -13.86 6.06 2.75
C LYS A 156 -13.34 7.01 3.82
N THR A 157 -12.28 7.75 3.51
CA THR A 157 -11.76 8.85 4.33
C THR A 157 -11.50 10.10 3.48
N PRO A 158 -11.43 11.29 4.07
CA PRO A 158 -11.17 12.53 3.33
C PRO A 158 -9.86 12.51 2.54
N GLU A 159 -8.82 11.87 3.08
CA GLU A 159 -7.49 11.77 2.45
C GLU A 159 -7.53 10.86 1.22
N MET A 160 -8.27 9.75 1.31
CA MET A 160 -8.48 8.85 0.18
C MET A 160 -9.28 9.51 -0.93
N ASP A 161 -10.35 10.22 -0.58
CA ASP A 161 -11.16 10.97 -1.55
C ASP A 161 -10.33 12.03 -2.27
N TYR A 162 -9.54 12.80 -1.52
CA TYR A 162 -8.63 13.76 -2.12
C TYR A 162 -7.65 13.07 -3.07
N PHE A 163 -7.04 11.96 -2.64
CA PHE A 163 -6.09 11.23 -3.44
C PHE A 163 -6.71 10.73 -4.75
N LEU A 164 -7.87 10.06 -4.66
CA LEU A 164 -8.55 9.49 -5.83
C LEU A 164 -9.02 10.61 -6.77
N ASN A 165 -9.64 11.67 -6.27
CA ASN A 165 -10.12 12.77 -7.12
C ASN A 165 -8.96 13.56 -7.77
N THR A 166 -7.80 13.65 -7.12
CA THR A 166 -6.66 14.44 -7.62
C THR A 166 -5.76 13.63 -8.56
N PHE A 167 -5.52 12.36 -8.26
CA PHE A 167 -4.50 11.55 -8.93
C PHE A 167 -5.08 10.42 -9.78
N ALA A 168 -6.20 9.80 -9.41
CA ALA A 168 -6.73 8.64 -10.13
C ALA A 168 -7.14 8.91 -11.59
N PRO A 169 -7.74 10.07 -11.95
CA PRO A 169 -8.09 10.36 -13.35
C PRO A 169 -6.89 10.28 -14.30
N SER A 170 -5.69 10.62 -13.82
CA SER A 170 -4.48 10.54 -14.64
C SER A 170 -4.00 9.11 -14.93
N PHE A 171 -4.61 8.09 -14.33
CA PHE A 171 -4.33 6.67 -14.64
C PHE A 171 -5.23 6.11 -15.74
N GLU A 172 -6.34 6.78 -16.05
CA GLU A 172 -7.23 6.38 -17.14
C GLU A 172 -6.68 6.82 -18.50
N LEU A 173 -5.87 7.89 -18.52
CA LEU A 173 -5.24 8.42 -19.72
C LEU A 173 -4.28 7.40 -20.36
N SER A 174 -4.32 7.27 -21.68
CA SER A 174 -3.33 6.55 -22.48
C SER A 174 -1.98 7.28 -22.49
N LEU A 175 -0.89 6.59 -22.84
CA LEU A 175 0.45 7.20 -22.95
C LEU A 175 0.47 8.45 -23.85
N ASP A 176 -0.34 8.44 -24.91
CA ASP A 176 -0.47 9.55 -25.85
C ASP A 176 -1.20 10.77 -25.25
N GLU A 177 -2.08 10.56 -24.26
CA GLU A 177 -2.83 11.62 -23.58
C GLU A 177 -2.08 12.27 -22.41
N ILE A 178 -0.94 11.70 -21.98
CA ILE A 178 -0.07 12.30 -20.95
C ILE A 178 1.31 12.72 -21.50
N SER A 179 1.47 12.85 -22.82
CA SER A 179 2.67 13.46 -23.42
C SER A 179 2.52 14.98 -23.55
#